data_AF-A0A0Q7PW90-F1
#
_entry.id   AF-A0A0Q7PW90-F1
#
_cell.length_a   1.000
_cell.length_b   1.000
_cell.length_c   1.000
_cell.angle_alpha   90.00
_cell.angle_beta   90.00
_cell.angle_gamma   90.00
#
_symmetry.space_group_name_H-M   'P 1'
#
loop_
_entity.id
_entity.type
_entity.pdbx_description
1 polymer ?
#
loop_
_entity_poly.entity_id
_entity_poly.type
_entity_poly.pdbx_seq_one_letter_code
_entity_poly.pdbx_strand_id
1 'polypeptide(L)' 'MIEPEPAVEQIRGGVHARRSIGIAMGMLMERHGLDQADAFSFLFQTAREQDRRVSAVADDVISGRDVATVTELAG' A
#
# COMPACT_ATOMS: atom_id res chain seq x y z
N MET A 1 -23.77 4.83 -24.59
CA MET A 1 -22.93 4.71 -23.38
C MET A 1 -22.08 3.46 -23.60
N ILE A 2 -20.79 3.60 -23.91
CA ILE A 2 -19.89 2.45 -24.10
C ILE A 2 -19.31 2.18 -22.72
N GLU A 3 -19.75 1.09 -22.09
CA GLU A 3 -19.12 0.57 -20.88
C GLU A 3 -17.67 0.19 -21.27
N PRO A 4 -16.64 0.69 -20.55
CA PRO A 4 -15.27 0.38 -20.87
C PRO A 4 -15.02 -1.12 -20.77
N GLU A 5 -14.32 -1.69 -21.75
CA GLU A 5 -14.02 -3.12 -21.77
C GLU A 5 -13.25 -3.54 -20.50
N PRO A 6 -13.60 -4.67 -19.86
CA PRO A 6 -13.09 -5.08 -18.54
C PRO A 6 -11.56 -5.21 -18.48
N ALA A 7 -10.88 -5.28 -19.62
CA ALA A 7 -9.42 -5.29 -19.71
C ALA A 7 -8.79 -3.91 -19.40
N VAL A 8 -9.40 -2.82 -19.86
CA VAL A 8 -8.88 -1.46 -19.61
C VAL A 8 -8.96 -1.12 -18.13
N GLU A 9 -10.04 -1.53 -17.47
CA GLU A 9 -10.24 -1.28 -16.04
C GLU A 9 -9.28 -2.11 -15.17
N GLN A 10 -9.01 -3.37 -15.54
CA GLN A 10 -8.01 -4.19 -14.85
C GLN A 10 -6.59 -3.62 -14.98
N ILE A 11 -6.21 -3.13 -16.16
CA ILE A 11 -4.91 -2.48 -16.37
C ILE A 11 -4.82 -1.19 -15.56
N ARG A 12 -5.87 -0.36 -15.59
CA ARG A 12 -5.95 0.88 -14.81
C ARG A 12 -5.82 0.61 -13.31
N GLY A 13 -6.52 -0.41 -12.82
CA GLY A 13 -6.44 -0.85 -11.42
C GLY A 13 -5.04 -1.31 -11.02
N GLY A 14 -4.36 -2.09 -11.88
CA GLY A 14 -2.98 -2.54 -11.63
C GLY A 14 -1.95 -1.41 -11.59
N VAL A 15 -2.07 -0.44 -12.51
CA VAL A 15 -1.19 0.74 -12.55
C VAL A 15 -1.41 1.62 -11.31
N HIS A 16 -2.66 1.84 -10.93
CA HIS A 16 -2.97 2.64 -9.75
C HIS A 16 -2.43 1.98 -8.48
N ALA A 17 -2.65 0.68 -8.31
CA ALA A 17 -2.14 -0.09 -7.17
C ALA A 17 -0.62 0.01 -7.04
N ARG A 18 0.13 -0.17 -8.14
CA ARG A 18 1.60 -0.07 -8.12
C ARG A 18 2.08 1.33 -7.76
N ARG A 19 1.38 2.37 -8.22
CA ARG A 19 1.69 3.76 -7.88
C ARG A 19 1.46 4.05 -6.40
N SER A 20 0.31 3.68 -5.85
CA SER A 20 0.00 3.91 -4.44
C SER A 20 1.00 3.20 -3.53
N ILE A 21 1.32 1.94 -3.82
CA ILE A 21 2.33 1.18 -3.06
C ILE A 21 3.69 1.89 -3.08
N GLY A 22 4.14 2.36 -4.26
CA GLY A 22 5.38 3.13 -4.38
C GLY A 22 5.43 4.40 -3.54
N ILE A 23 4.35 5.19 -3.55
CA ILE A 23 4.26 6.44 -2.80
C ILE A 23 4.24 6.16 -1.29
N ALA A 24 3.44 5.17 -0.86
CA ALA A 24 3.37 4.78 0.54
C ALA A 24 4.72 4.27 1.06
N MET A 25 5.43 3.44 0.29
CA MET A 25 6.79 2.99 0.66
C MET A 25 7.73 4.18 0.82
N GLY A 26 7.74 5.14 -0.11
CA GLY A 26 8.58 6.34 0.01
C GLY A 26 8.32 7.13 1.29
N MET A 27 7.04 7.31 1.65
CA MET A 27 6.68 7.96 2.92
C MET A 27 7.12 7.16 4.14
N LEU A 28 6.99 5.83 4.13
CA LEU A 28 7.44 4.99 5.23
C LEU A 28 8.96 5.04 5.40
N MET A 29 9.70 5.01 4.29
CA MET A 29 11.15 5.15 4.27
C MET A 29 11.58 6.50 4.85
N GLU A 30 10.98 7.61 4.40
CA GLU A 30 11.33 8.96 4.85
C GLU A 30 10.96 9.21 6.32
N ARG A 31 9.80 8.72 6.78
CA ARG A 31 9.27 9.01 8.12
C ARG A 31 9.80 8.08 9.20
N HIS A 32 10.07 6.83 8.85
CA HIS A 32 10.46 5.79 9.81
C HIS A 32 11.87 5.25 9.58
N GLY A 33 12.60 5.76 8.58
CA GLY A 33 13.97 5.33 8.29
C GLY A 33 14.07 3.90 7.76
N LEU A 34 12.97 3.34 7.27
CA LEU A 34 12.94 2.00 6.69
C LEU A 34 13.67 1.98 5.34
N ASP A 35 14.25 0.83 5.01
CA ASP A 35 14.66 0.56 3.64
C ASP A 35 13.45 0.16 2.77
N GLN A 36 13.69 -0.02 1.47
CA GLN A 36 12.62 -0.36 0.53
C GLN A 36 12.00 -1.75 0.81
N ALA A 37 12.80 -2.72 1.23
CA ALA A 37 12.33 -4.08 1.51
C ALA A 37 11.47 -4.10 2.77
N ASP A 38 11.92 -3.40 3.82
CA ASP A 38 11.20 -3.28 5.08
C ASP A 38 9.89 -2.48 4.92
N ALA A 39 9.91 -1.39 4.14
CA ALA A 39 8.70 -0.61 3.85
C ALA A 39 7.66 -1.44 3.09
N PHE A 40 8.09 -2.26 2.13
CA PHE A 40 7.18 -3.18 1.42
C PHE A 40 6.67 -4.27 2.36
N SER A 41 7.56 -4.87 3.16
CA SER A 41 7.23 -5.93 4.12
C SER A 41 6.18 -5.44 5.12
N PHE A 42 6.32 -4.22 5.62
CA PHE A 42 5.31 -3.58 6.48
C PHE A 42 3.94 -3.51 5.81
N LEU A 43 3.85 -2.92 4.61
CA LEU A 43 2.58 -2.83 3.88
C LEU A 43 1.96 -4.21 3.60
N PHE A 44 2.80 -5.19 3.26
CA PHE A 44 2.36 -6.55 2.96
C PHE A 44 1.84 -7.28 4.20
N GLN A 45 2.58 -7.20 5.31
CA GLN A 45 2.24 -7.81 6.58
C GLN A 45 0.92 -7.23 7.13
N THR A 46 0.80 -5.90 7.14
CA THR A 46 -0.43 -5.21 7.55
C THR A 46 -1.62 -5.59 6.68
N ALA A 47 -1.44 -5.66 5.35
CA ALA A 47 -2.49 -6.08 4.44
C ALA A 47 -2.94 -7.52 4.71
N ARG A 48 -1.99 -8.43 4.96
CA ARG A 48 -2.27 -9.83 5.29
C ARG A 48 -3.03 -9.97 6.62
N GLU A 49 -2.62 -9.25 7.65
CA GLU A 49 -3.25 -9.30 8.98
C GLU A 49 -4.67 -8.74 8.97
N GLN A 50 -4.94 -7.74 8.14
CA GLN A 50 -6.25 -7.14 8.00
C GLN A 50 -7.14 -7.83 6.95
N ASP A 51 -6.66 -8.87 6.27
CA ASP A 51 -7.32 -9.51 5.11
C ASP A 51 -7.70 -8.49 4.01
N ARG A 52 -6.77 -7.58 3.69
CA ARG A 52 -6.94 -6.48 2.73
C ARG A 52 -5.93 -6.55 1.60
N ARG A 53 -6.20 -5.80 0.53
CA ARG A 53 -5.23 -5.58 -0.55
C ARG A 53 -4.13 -4.62 -0.09
N VAL A 54 -2.88 -4.89 -0.45
CA VAL A 54 -1.72 -4.03 -0.17
C VAL A 54 -1.93 -2.60 -0.67
N SER A 55 -2.56 -2.43 -1.83
CA SER A 55 -2.88 -1.10 -2.39
C SER A 55 -3.82 -0.30 -1.49
N ALA A 56 -4.80 -0.95 -0.84
CA ALA A 56 -5.73 -0.28 0.05
C ALA A 56 -5.04 0.19 1.35
N VAL A 57 -4.09 -0.61 1.85
CA VAL A 57 -3.24 -0.20 2.99
C VAL A 57 -2.33 0.95 2.59
N ALA A 58 -1.73 0.90 1.40
CA ALA A 58 -0.92 1.99 0.87
C ALA A 58 -1.73 3.29 0.72
N ASP A 59 -2.98 3.21 0.25
CA ASP A 59 -3.88 4.37 0.17
C ASP A 59 -4.20 4.97 1.55
N ASP A 60 -4.29 4.13 2.60
CA ASP A 60 -4.47 4.60 3.97
C ASP A 60 -3.23 5.35 4.49
N VAL A 61 -2.02 4.83 4.25
CA VAL A 61 -0.76 5.52 4.55
C VAL A 61 -0.71 6.89 3.86
N ILE A 62 -1.05 6.93 2.57
CA ILE A 62 -1.07 8.18 1.78
C ILE A 62 -2.09 9.16 2.33
N SER A 63 -3.26 8.68 2.72
CA SER A 63 -4.35 9.50 3.25
C SER A 63 -4.08 9.98 4.69
N GLY A 64 -2.99 9.52 5.32
CA GLY A 64 -2.68 9.80 6.72
C GLY A 64 -3.69 9.14 7.68
N ARG A 65 -4.44 8.14 7.21
CA ARG A 65 -5.21 7.29 8.13
C ARG A 65 -4.21 6.45 8.89
N ASP A 66 -4.30 6.48 10.21
CA ASP A 66 -3.45 5.70 11.07
C ASP A 66 -3.60 4.23 10.68
N VAL A 67 -2.52 3.67 10.13
CA VAL A 67 -2.44 2.24 9.85
C VAL A 67 -2.02 1.57 11.14
N ALA A 68 -2.82 1.77 12.19
CA ALA A 68 -2.58 1.23 13.50
C ALA A 68 -2.81 -0.28 13.46
N THR A 69 -1.76 -1.02 13.16
CA THR A 69 -1.72 -2.48 13.35
C THR A 69 -0.32 -2.84 13.82
N VAL A 70 -0.27 -3.10 15.13
CA VAL A 70 0.61 -4.02 15.86
C VAL A 70 1.78 -4.55 15.05
N THR A 71 2.80 -3.73 14.86
CA THR A 71 4.15 -4.26 14.91
C THR A 71 4.93 -3.26 15.75
N GLU A 72 4.94 -3.55 17.05
CA GLU A 72 6.05 -3.21 17.92
C GLU A 72 7.33 -3.36 17.09
N LEU A 73 7.90 -2.24 16.67
CA LEU A 73 9.25 -2.21 16.11
C LEU A 73 10.17 -2.68 17.24
N ALA A 74 10.42 -3.98 17.22
CA ALA A 74 11.57 -4.72 17.74
C ALA A 74 12.36 -4.05 18.87
N GLY A 75 12.29 -4.67 20.05
CA GLY A 75 13.47 -4.79 20.92
C GLY A 75 14.53 -5.70 20.32
#